data_AF-A0A8J5KR29-F1
#
_entry.id   AF-A0A8J5KR29-F1
#
_cell.length_a   1.000
_cell.length_b   1.000
_cell.length_c   1.000
_cell.angle_alpha   90.00
_cell.angle_beta   90.00
_cell.angle_gamma   90.00
#
_symmetry.space_group_name_H-M   'P 1'
#
loop_
_entity.id
_entity.type
_entity.pdbx_description
1 polymer ?
#
loop_
_entity_poly.entity_id
_entity_poly.type
_entity_poly.pdbx_seq_one_letter_code
_entity_poly.pdbx_strand_id
1 'polypeptide(L)'
;MAYAQSHNNCAASREYGVTEKMVRDWRSKEHLLRSMPRNKCAMRRGTAHWPILEKHSVDMWAKQNQEHSKDFKATASWCSRFIERSNLVLRQKTKITQKLPADLNCK
;
A
#
# COMPACT_ATOMS: atom_id res chain seq x y z
N MET A 1 -17.88 15.57 -2.09
CA MET A 1 -18.97 15.45 -1.11
C MET A 1 -19.00 16.61 -0.11
N ALA A 2 -18.96 17.87 -0.57
CA ALA A 2 -19.04 19.01 0.33
C ALA A 2 -20.44 19.12 0.99
N TYR A 3 -21.48 18.74 0.25
CA TYR A 3 -22.87 18.70 0.74
C TYR A 3 -23.03 17.77 1.95
N ALA A 4 -22.39 16.59 1.92
CA ALA A 4 -22.40 15.65 3.03
C ALA A 4 -21.61 16.15 4.23
N GLN A 5 -20.83 17.24 4.17
CA GLN A 5 -20.15 17.82 5.32
C GLN A 5 -20.97 18.95 5.94
N SER A 6 -21.66 19.74 5.11
CA SER A 6 -22.49 20.87 5.55
C SER A 6 -23.89 20.48 6.02
N HIS A 7 -24.42 19.32 5.61
CA HIS A 7 -25.78 18.88 5.93
C HIS A 7 -25.81 17.67 6.88
N ASN A 8 -27.00 17.34 7.38
CA ASN A 8 -27.22 16.11 8.15
C ASN A 8 -27.14 14.84 7.26
N ASN A 9 -26.91 13.69 7.88
CA ASN A 9 -26.70 12.44 7.12
C ASN A 9 -27.93 12.03 6.30
N CYS A 10 -29.14 12.30 6.79
CA CYS A 10 -30.39 11.96 6.10
C CYS A 10 -30.59 12.79 4.82
N ALA A 11 -30.28 14.09 4.85
CA ALA A 11 -30.34 14.97 3.69
C ALA A 11 -29.31 14.54 2.64
N ALA A 12 -28.08 14.28 3.06
CA ALA A 12 -27.04 13.76 2.17
C ALA A 12 -27.41 12.39 1.58
N SER A 13 -28.03 11.51 2.37
CA SER A 13 -28.53 10.21 1.91
C SER A 13 -29.53 10.37 0.75
N ARG A 14 -30.47 11.31 0.87
CA ARG A 14 -31.44 11.64 -0.20
C ARG A 14 -30.75 12.23 -1.43
N GLU A 15 -29.85 13.20 -1.24
CA GLU A 15 -29.12 13.87 -2.31
C GLU A 15 -28.29 12.89 -3.15
N TYR A 16 -27.56 11.99 -2.51
CA TYR A 16 -26.66 11.06 -3.19
C TYR A 16 -27.31 9.71 -3.55
N GLY A 17 -28.58 9.49 -3.19
CA GLY A 17 -29.26 8.22 -3.44
C GLY A 17 -28.61 7.01 -2.73
N VAL A 18 -27.97 7.24 -1.57
CA VAL A 18 -27.30 6.20 -0.78
C VAL A 18 -27.96 6.06 0.58
N THR A 19 -27.73 4.96 1.29
CA THR A 19 -28.24 4.83 2.66
C THR A 19 -27.55 5.80 3.62
N GLU A 20 -28.26 6.28 4.64
CA GLU A 20 -27.69 7.13 5.70
C GLU A 20 -26.48 6.47 6.37
N LYS A 21 -26.52 5.14 6.55
CA LYS A 21 -25.37 4.35 7.02
C LYS A 21 -24.13 4.54 6.15
N MET A 22 -24.26 4.54 4.83
CA MET A 22 -23.13 4.75 3.93
C MET A 22 -22.56 6.16 4.06
N VAL A 23 -23.40 7.19 4.23
CA VAL A 23 -22.95 8.57 4.46
C VAL A 23 -22.14 8.65 5.75
N ARG A 24 -22.64 8.02 6.82
CA ARG A 24 -21.99 7.98 8.12
C ARG A 24 -20.66 7.22 8.09
N ASP A 25 -20.65 6.02 7.50
CA ASP A 25 -19.44 5.21 7.37
C ASP A 25 -18.38 5.91 6.49
N TRP A 26 -18.81 6.65 5.46
CA TRP A 26 -17.93 7.50 4.64
C TRP A 26 -17.31 8.62 5.45
N ARG A 27 -18.10 9.37 6.23
CA ARG A 27 -17.61 10.45 7.11
C ARG A 27 -16.54 9.93 8.07
N SER A 28 -16.78 8.80 8.74
CA SER A 28 -15.79 8.18 9.63
C SER A 28 -14.48 7.80 8.93
N LYS A 29 -14.53 7.48 7.64
CA LYS A 29 -13.38 7.06 6.83
C LYS A 29 -12.86 8.17 5.91
N GLU A 30 -13.33 9.40 6.06
CA GLU A 30 -13.05 10.47 5.09
C GLU A 30 -11.54 10.69 4.90
N HIS A 31 -10.80 10.83 6.00
CA HIS A 31 -9.35 11.03 5.96
C HIS A 31 -8.62 9.87 5.28
N LEU A 32 -9.05 8.62 5.50
CA LEU A 32 -8.50 7.42 4.86
C LEU A 32 -8.79 7.40 3.36
N LEU A 33 -9.99 7.81 2.96
CA LEU A 33 -10.37 7.87 1.56
C LEU A 33 -9.62 8.99 0.82
N ARG A 34 -9.32 10.10 1.50
CA ARG A 34 -8.49 11.19 0.96
C ARG A 34 -7.03 10.80 0.78
N SER A 35 -6.47 9.96 1.66
CA SER A 35 -5.09 9.46 1.57
C SER A 35 -4.94 8.24 0.66
N MET A 36 -6.03 7.75 0.07
CA MET A 36 -6.03 6.55 -0.73
C MET A 36 -5.33 6.77 -2.09
N PRO A 37 -4.43 5.87 -2.52
CA PRO A 37 -3.80 5.95 -3.83
C PRO A 37 -4.84 5.97 -4.95
N ARG A 38 -4.62 6.78 -5.99
CA ARG A 38 -5.56 6.95 -7.12
C ARG A 38 -5.94 5.64 -7.80
N ASN A 39 -5.03 4.68 -7.85
CA ASN A 39 -5.21 3.36 -8.45
C ASN A 39 -5.84 2.33 -7.50
N LYS A 40 -6.23 2.71 -6.27
CA LYS A 40 -6.78 1.80 -5.26
C LYS A 40 -8.28 2.06 -5.08
N CYS A 41 -9.10 1.15 -5.60
CA CYS A 41 -10.56 1.31 -5.59
C CYS A 41 -11.21 0.95 -4.23
N ALA A 42 -10.58 0.11 -3.41
CA ALA A 42 -11.12 -0.28 -2.11
C ALA A 42 -10.05 -0.86 -1.17
N MET A 43 -10.28 -0.76 0.14
CA MET A 43 -9.43 -1.35 1.19
C MET A 43 -9.80 -2.82 1.48
N ARG A 44 -9.99 -3.65 0.43
CA ARG A 44 -10.47 -5.04 0.58
C ARG A 44 -9.42 -6.01 1.13
N ARG A 45 -8.16 -5.59 1.20
CA ARG A 45 -7.06 -6.39 1.77
C ARG A 45 -6.51 -5.59 2.94
N GLY A 46 -6.90 -5.99 4.14
CA GLY A 46 -6.43 -5.39 5.37
C GLY A 46 -4.94 -5.63 5.58
N THR A 47 -4.33 -4.81 6.42
CA THR A 47 -3.02 -5.13 7.02
C THR A 47 -3.14 -6.47 7.74
N ALA A 48 -2.07 -7.26 7.74
CA ALA A 48 -1.99 -8.44 8.58
C ALA A 48 -2.42 -8.11 10.01
N HIS A 49 -3.11 -9.03 10.69
CA HIS A 49 -3.58 -8.80 12.06
C HIS A 49 -2.40 -8.57 13.02
N TRP A 50 -1.27 -9.24 12.74
CA TRP A 50 -0.01 -9.06 13.47
C TRP A 50 1.16 -8.85 12.50
N PRO A 51 1.29 -7.65 11.90
CA PRO A 51 2.23 -7.43 10.80
C PRO A 51 3.69 -7.59 11.22
N ILE A 52 4.02 -7.21 12.46
CA ILE A 52 5.36 -7.34 13.03
C ILE A 52 5.68 -8.82 13.30
N LEU A 53 4.74 -9.54 13.91
CA LEU A 53 4.92 -10.95 14.24
C LEU A 53 5.02 -11.81 12.99
N GLU A 54 4.13 -11.61 12.01
CA GLU A 54 4.20 -12.32 10.73
C GLU A 54 5.55 -12.11 10.06
N LYS A 55 6.03 -10.86 10.01
CA LYS A 55 7.33 -10.55 9.42
C LYS A 55 8.46 -11.25 10.16
N HIS A 56 8.50 -11.16 11.48
CA HIS A 56 9.55 -11.78 12.30
C HIS A 56 9.55 -13.31 12.17
N SER A 57 8.37 -13.94 12.26
CA SER A 57 8.24 -15.40 12.17
C SER A 57 8.60 -15.93 10.79
N VAL A 58 8.17 -15.25 9.72
CA VAL A 58 8.54 -15.61 8.34
C VAL A 58 10.05 -15.43 8.12
N ASP A 59 10.62 -14.32 8.57
CA ASP A 59 12.06 -14.05 8.43
C ASP A 59 12.90 -15.08 9.20
N MET A 60 12.52 -15.43 10.43
CA MET A 60 13.22 -16.43 11.24
C MET A 60 13.11 -17.84 10.62
N TRP A 61 11.91 -18.24 10.21
CA TRP A 61 11.69 -19.53 9.57
C TRP A 61 12.46 -19.65 8.25
N ALA A 62 12.47 -18.59 7.43
CA ALA A 62 13.19 -18.58 6.16
C ALA A 62 14.71 -18.66 6.34
N LYS A 63 15.27 -18.01 7.37
CA LYS A 63 16.69 -18.12 7.73
C LYS A 63 17.06 -19.54 8.17
N GLN A 64 16.21 -20.17 8.99
CA GLN A 64 16.43 -21.53 9.48
C GLN A 64 16.29 -22.57 8.36
N ASN A 65 15.44 -22.32 7.37
CA ASN A 65 15.09 -23.25 6.30
C ASN A 65 15.56 -22.74 4.93
N GLN A 66 16.82 -22.30 4.86
CA GLN A 66 17.35 -21.65 3.67
C GLN A 66 17.28 -22.54 2.42
N GLU A 67 17.48 -23.85 2.56
CA GLU A 67 17.34 -24.82 1.45
C GLU A 67 15.92 -24.87 0.89
N HIS A 68 14.89 -24.94 1.75
CA HIS A 68 13.49 -24.99 1.33
C HIS A 68 13.02 -23.68 0.66
N SER A 69 13.66 -22.56 1.01
CA SER A 69 13.38 -21.26 0.39
C SER A 69 13.87 -21.18 -1.06
N LYS A 70 14.92 -21.92 -1.44
CA LYS A 70 15.52 -21.87 -2.78
C LYS A 70 14.56 -22.36 -3.87
N ASP A 71 13.74 -23.36 -3.56
CA ASP A 71 12.78 -23.94 -4.50
C ASP A 71 11.43 -23.22 -4.53
N PHE A 72 11.24 -22.21 -3.67
CA PHE A 72 10.00 -21.45 -3.64
C PHE A 72 9.85 -20.59 -4.91
N LYS A 73 8.97 -21.04 -5.81
CA LYS A 73 8.58 -20.29 -7.00
C LYS A 73 7.25 -19.58 -6.74
N ALA A 74 7.32 -18.29 -6.46
CA ALA A 74 6.14 -17.46 -6.35
C ALA A 74 5.41 -17.32 -7.69
N THR A 75 4.08 -17.41 -7.67
CA THR A 75 3.26 -17.07 -8.83
C THR A 75 3.29 -15.56 -9.09
N ALA A 76 3.07 -15.13 -10.33
CA ALA A 76 3.06 -13.70 -10.69
C ALA A 76 2.04 -12.89 -9.86
N SER A 77 0.90 -13.49 -9.54
CA SER A 77 -0.12 -12.90 -8.67
C SER A 77 0.34 -12.80 -7.21
N TRP A 78 1.07 -13.80 -6.70
CA TRP A 78 1.71 -13.75 -5.39
C TRP A 78 2.72 -12.61 -5.32
N CYS A 79 3.61 -12.48 -6.31
CA CYS A 79 4.61 -11.42 -6.37
C CYS A 79 3.98 -10.02 -6.37
N SER A 80 2.99 -9.79 -7.25
CA SER A 80 2.30 -8.51 -7.35
C SER A 80 1.64 -8.12 -6.03
N ARG A 81 0.92 -9.06 -5.39
CA ARG A 81 0.27 -8.85 -4.09
C ARG A 81 1.27 -8.64 -2.96
N PHE A 82 2.39 -9.35 -2.97
CA PHE A 82 3.44 -9.20 -1.97
C PHE A 82 4.05 -7.79 -2.03
N ILE A 83 4.38 -7.30 -3.22
CA ILE A 83 4.92 -5.94 -3.44
C ILE A 83 3.93 -4.88 -2.94
N GLU A 84 2.66 -4.99 -3.32
CA GLU A 84 1.60 -4.07 -2.86
C GLU A 84 1.44 -4.07 -1.33
N ARG A 85 1.49 -5.24 -0.68
CA ARG A 85 1.30 -5.36 0.77
C ARG A 85 2.51 -4.89 1.58
N SER A 86 3.72 -5.08 1.05
CA SER A 86 4.97 -4.67 1.69
C SER A 86 5.38 -3.23 1.37
N ASN A 87 4.56 -2.48 0.63
CA ASN A 87 4.86 -1.12 0.15
C ASN A 87 6.20 -1.05 -0.61
N LEU A 88 6.55 -2.11 -1.32
CA LEU A 88 7.72 -2.14 -2.19
C LEU A 88 7.35 -1.57 -3.56
N VAL A 89 8.32 -1.03 -4.28
CA VAL A 89 8.14 -0.50 -5.64
C VAL A 89 9.26 -1.00 -6.52
N LEU A 90 8.91 -1.63 -7.65
CA LEU A 90 9.88 -1.96 -8.69
C LEU A 90 10.25 -0.68 -9.43
N ARG A 91 11.49 -0.21 -9.26
CA ARG A 91 12.02 0.93 -10.00
C ARG A 91 13.06 0.41 -10.99
N GLN A 92 13.03 0.93 -12.21
CA GLN A 92 14.13 0.75 -13.14
C GLN A 92 15.40 1.30 -12.48
N LYS A 93 16.51 0.55 -12.54
CA LYS A 93 17.78 1.05 -12.04
C LYS A 93 18.10 2.34 -12.78
N THR A 94 18.29 3.43 -12.04
CA THR A 94 18.79 4.67 -12.63
C THR A 94 20.21 4.44 -13.11
N LYS A 95 20.57 5.04 -14.25
CA LYS A 95 21.96 5.08 -14.70
C LYS A 95 22.76 5.77 -13.59
N ILE A 96 23.66 5.03 -12.96
CA ILE A 96 24.61 5.58 -11.98
C ILE A 96 25.33 6.75 -12.67
N THR A 97 25.49 7.85 -11.96
CA THR A 97 26.16 9.07 -12.47
C THR A 97 27.51 8.72 -13.07
N GLN A 98 27.97 9.49 -14.06
CA GLN A 98 29.32 9.33 -14.59
C GLN A 98 30.34 9.43 -13.44
N LYS A 99 31.37 8.58 -13.50
CA LYS A 99 32.48 8.65 -12.54
C LYS A 99 33.06 10.06 -12.56
N LEU A 100 33.33 10.61 -11.39
CA LEU A 100 33.98 11.91 -11.25
C LEU A 100 35.30 11.86 -12.03
N PRO A 101 35.53 12.79 -12.98
CA PRO A 101 36.74 12.75 -13.80
C PRO A 101 37.95 13.13 -12.93
N ALA A 102 39.07 12.44 -13.17
CA ALA A 102 40.26 12.47 -12.31
C ALA A 102 41.04 13.81 -12.34
N ASP A 103 40.70 14.67 -13.30
CA ASP A 103 41.31 15.96 -13.58
C ASP A 103 40.89 17.07 -12.61
N LEU A 104 39.86 16.85 -11.77
CA LEU A 104 39.38 17.86 -10.82
C LEU A 104 40.22 18.00 -9.53
N ASN A 105 41.19 17.12 -9.30
CA ASN A 105 42.10 17.19 -8.14
C ASN A 105 43.40 17.98 -8.43
N CYS A 106 43.53 18.58 -9.61
CA CYS A 106 44.69 19.38 -9.99
C CYS A 106 44.35 20.88 -9.94
N LYS A 107 44.14 21.42 -8.74
CA LYS A 107 44.16 22.86 -8.45
C LYS A 107 44.77 23.12 -7.08
#